data_AF-A0A9J9B877-F1
#
_entry.id   AF-A0A9J9B877-F1
#
_cell.length_a   1.000
_cell.length_b   1.000
_cell.length_c   1.000
_cell.angle_alpha   90.00
_cell.angle_beta   90.00
_cell.angle_gamma   90.00
#
_symmetry.space_group_name_H-M   'P 1'
#
loop_
_entity.id
_entity.type
_entity.pdbx_description
1 polymer ?
#
loop_
_entity_poly.entity_id
_entity_poly.type
_entity_poly.pdbx_seq_one_letter_code
_entity_poly.pdbx_strand_id
1 'polypeptide(L)'
;MRLLIKRLSVLGPIMLIGLTNLTACACFGSADTPESSQAGHAPSQVPPAANIEGKNASGVSTAQPQSPSSLSNAKMNVHPLSWVTDADPLNDAKQAIRNGDLRLLAFAGRAISIPGVDLALHPLAQIQQHCGYRTLKGTGDTLRVGEQTSLRSKAHDYAVIYNQKVIAACVLPQNT
;
A
#
# COMPACT_ATOMS: atom_id res chain seq x y z
N MET A 1 -12.91 52.54 49.02
CA MET A 1 -11.45 52.31 49.09
C MET A 1 -11.06 51.32 48.00
N ARG A 2 -10.09 51.69 47.14
CA ARG A 2 -9.15 50.82 46.38
C ARG A 2 -9.75 49.81 45.38
N LEU A 3 -9.26 49.59 44.16
CA LEU A 3 -8.20 50.20 43.36
C LEU A 3 -8.43 49.72 41.91
N LEU A 4 -8.18 50.61 40.96
CA LEU A 4 -8.16 50.41 39.51
C LEU A 4 -7.11 49.36 39.08
N ILE A 5 -7.44 48.41 38.20
CA ILE A 5 -6.46 47.83 37.26
C ILE A 5 -7.12 47.67 35.88
N LYS A 6 -6.87 48.65 35.01
CA LYS A 6 -6.92 48.51 33.55
C LYS A 6 -5.74 47.64 33.10
N ARG A 7 -5.97 46.65 32.24
CA ARG A 7 -4.95 46.09 31.32
C ARG A 7 -5.59 46.01 29.94
N LEU A 8 -5.46 47.05 29.12
CA LEU A 8 -4.34 47.36 28.23
C LEU A 8 -4.35 46.45 26.99
N SER A 9 -5.13 46.87 25.99
CA SER A 9 -5.00 46.47 24.59
C SER A 9 -3.74 47.11 23.99
N VAL A 10 -2.87 46.31 23.40
CA VAL A 10 -1.75 46.72 22.52
C VAL A 10 -1.65 45.60 21.46
N LEU A 11 -2.14 45.82 20.23
CA LEU A 11 -1.34 46.21 19.04
C LEU A 11 0.01 45.44 18.99
N GLY A 12 0.32 44.58 18.03
CA GLY A 12 -0.08 44.56 16.63
C GLY A 12 0.52 43.36 15.88
N PRO A 13 0.48 43.37 14.54
CA PRO A 13 0.88 42.26 13.69
C PRO A 13 2.31 42.44 13.18
N ILE A 14 3.12 41.38 13.12
CA ILE A 14 4.25 41.30 12.18
C ILE A 14 4.32 39.90 11.58
N MET A 15 3.86 39.80 10.34
CA MET A 15 4.21 38.75 9.39
C MET A 15 5.73 38.74 9.20
N LEU A 16 6.41 37.67 9.60
CA LEU A 16 7.73 37.36 9.07
C LEU A 16 7.60 36.24 8.04
N ILE A 17 7.66 36.64 6.78
CA ILE A 17 7.81 35.77 5.62
C ILE A 17 9.22 35.18 5.70
N GLY A 18 9.33 33.92 6.13
CA GLY A 18 10.55 33.14 6.05
C GLY A 18 10.78 32.70 4.62
N LEU A 19 11.80 33.30 3.99
CA LEU A 19 12.23 33.06 2.63
C LEU A 19 12.60 31.59 2.37
N THR A 20 12.16 31.14 1.21
CA THR A 20 12.46 29.89 0.54
C THR A 20 13.96 29.65 0.38
N ASN A 21 14.41 28.44 0.70
CA ASN A 21 15.57 27.83 0.03
C ASN A 21 15.08 26.56 -0.66
N LEU A 22 14.72 26.69 -1.95
CA LEU A 22 14.62 25.55 -2.86
C LEU A 22 16.04 25.23 -3.35
N THR A 23 16.62 24.14 -2.88
CA THR A 23 17.78 23.53 -3.53
C THR A 23 17.26 22.75 -4.74
N ALA A 24 17.34 23.37 -5.92
CA ALA A 24 17.14 22.69 -7.19
C ALA A 24 18.44 21.97 -7.58
N CYS A 25 18.44 20.63 -7.57
CA CYS A 25 19.43 19.87 -8.33
C CYS A 25 18.96 19.80 -9.78
N ALA A 26 19.43 20.76 -10.60
CA ALA A 26 19.38 20.67 -12.05
C ALA A 26 20.57 19.82 -12.52
N CYS A 27 20.29 18.63 -13.06
CA CYS A 27 21.24 17.87 -13.87
C CYS A 27 20.64 17.72 -15.27
N PHE A 28 20.82 18.73 -16.12
CA PHE A 28 20.67 18.59 -17.56
C PHE A 28 21.66 19.48 -18.29
N GLY A 29 22.36 18.88 -19.24
CA GLY A 29 23.00 19.58 -20.35
C GLY A 29 24.50 19.33 -20.47
N SER A 30 24.88 18.47 -21.43
CA SER A 30 25.56 18.97 -22.63
C SER A 30 25.17 18.09 -23.80
N ALA A 31 24.41 18.68 -24.71
CA ALA A 31 24.32 18.25 -26.09
C ALA A 31 25.51 18.85 -26.82
N ASP A 32 26.35 18.00 -27.41
CA ASP A 32 27.27 18.42 -28.47
C ASP A 32 26.86 17.64 -29.73
N THR A 33 26.47 18.39 -30.76
CA THR A 33 26.44 17.89 -32.14
C THR A 33 27.55 18.64 -32.87
N PRO A 34 28.38 17.93 -33.64
CA PRO A 34 28.58 18.38 -35.01
C PRO A 34 28.61 17.23 -36.02
N GLU A 35 27.90 17.45 -37.12
CA GLU A 35 28.36 17.36 -38.52
C GLU A 35 29.18 16.14 -39.02
N SER A 36 28.54 15.40 -39.93
CA SER A 36 29.04 14.77 -41.18
C SER A 36 30.42 14.08 -41.22
N SER A 37 30.44 12.78 -41.55
CA SER A 37 30.88 12.24 -42.85
C SER A 37 31.27 10.75 -42.81
N GLN A 38 30.74 10.00 -43.79
CA GLN A 38 31.32 8.87 -44.54
C GLN A 38 32.03 7.66 -43.87
N ALA A 39 31.51 6.48 -44.26
CA ALA A 39 32.21 5.25 -44.68
C ALA A 39 32.66 4.20 -43.63
N GLY A 40 32.17 2.96 -43.83
CA GLY A 40 33.00 1.77 -43.61
C GLY A 40 32.34 0.52 -43.01
N HIS A 41 32.13 -0.49 -43.87
CA HIS A 41 32.37 -1.92 -43.64
C HIS A 41 31.53 -2.77 -42.66
N ALA A 42 30.66 -3.57 -43.31
CA ALA A 42 30.48 -5.03 -43.19
C ALA A 42 29.71 -5.64 -41.99
N PRO A 43 28.76 -6.56 -42.28
CA PRO A 43 28.06 -7.36 -41.28
C PRO A 43 28.81 -8.69 -41.06
N SER A 44 28.82 -9.19 -39.82
CA SER A 44 29.23 -10.57 -39.55
C SER A 44 28.11 -11.32 -38.84
N GLN A 45 27.68 -12.38 -39.53
CA GLN A 45 26.70 -13.40 -39.19
C GLN A 45 27.35 -14.43 -38.21
N VAL A 46 26.62 -15.26 -37.46
CA VAL A 46 26.19 -16.67 -37.75
C VAL A 46 26.12 -17.37 -36.34
N PRO A 47 25.39 -18.47 -36.03
CA PRO A 47 24.07 -19.00 -36.44
C PRO A 47 23.15 -19.44 -35.26
N PRO A 48 21.91 -19.87 -35.57
CA PRO A 48 21.08 -20.77 -34.74
C PRO A 48 21.32 -22.26 -35.09
N ALA A 49 21.23 -23.15 -34.11
CA ALA A 49 21.28 -24.61 -34.31
C ALA A 49 19.86 -25.21 -34.25
N ALA A 50 19.54 -26.05 -35.24
CA ALA A 50 18.27 -26.72 -35.41
C ALA A 50 18.44 -28.25 -35.55
N ASN A 51 17.43 -28.97 -35.05
CA ASN A 51 16.86 -30.25 -35.52
C ASN A 51 17.62 -31.57 -35.29
N ILE A 52 16.91 -32.65 -34.89
CA ILE A 52 16.20 -33.59 -35.79
C ILE A 52 15.39 -34.62 -34.94
N GLU A 53 14.24 -34.97 -35.49
CA GLU A 53 13.20 -35.95 -35.12
C GLU A 53 13.61 -37.44 -35.21
N GLY A 54 12.94 -38.32 -34.45
CA GLY A 54 13.04 -39.79 -34.60
C GLY A 54 11.83 -40.54 -34.00
N LYS A 55 11.24 -41.42 -34.80
CA LYS A 55 9.91 -42.10 -34.70
C LYS A 55 9.81 -43.31 -33.74
N ASN A 56 8.57 -43.51 -33.27
CA ASN A 56 7.76 -44.74 -33.08
C ASN A 56 8.28 -45.97 -32.28
N ALA A 57 7.52 -46.43 -31.28
CA ALA A 57 6.67 -47.65 -31.34
C ALA A 57 6.25 -48.16 -29.93
N SER A 58 5.03 -48.71 -29.88
CA SER A 58 4.33 -49.35 -28.76
C SER A 58 5.13 -50.41 -27.99
N GLY A 59 4.86 -50.54 -26.68
CA GLY A 59 5.21 -51.75 -25.93
C GLY A 59 4.88 -51.70 -24.43
N VAL A 60 3.74 -52.30 -24.09
CA VAL A 60 3.53 -53.17 -22.91
C VAL A 60 3.38 -52.54 -21.52
N SER A 61 2.14 -52.74 -21.05
CA SER A 61 1.64 -52.81 -19.69
C SER A 61 2.51 -53.61 -18.71
N THR A 62 2.90 -52.96 -17.62
CA THR A 62 3.10 -53.62 -16.33
C THR A 62 2.44 -52.80 -15.22
N ALA A 63 1.36 -53.34 -14.69
CA ALA A 63 0.66 -52.82 -13.53
C ALA A 63 1.56 -52.92 -12.28
N GLN A 64 1.62 -51.85 -11.49
CA GLN A 64 2.09 -51.93 -10.11
C GLN A 64 1.22 -51.02 -9.21
N PRO A 65 0.98 -51.41 -7.95
CA PRO A 65 -0.29 -51.18 -7.23
C PRO A 65 -0.60 -49.72 -6.90
N GLN A 66 -1.87 -49.35 -7.12
CA GLN A 66 -2.47 -48.13 -6.60
C GLN A 66 -2.74 -48.28 -5.09
N SER A 67 -2.00 -47.53 -4.29
CA SER A 67 -2.49 -46.85 -3.09
C SER A 67 -1.47 -45.75 -2.78
N PRO A 68 -1.84 -44.49 -2.43
CA PRO A 68 -2.96 -44.18 -1.55
C PRO A 68 -3.77 -42.91 -1.92
N SER A 69 -4.96 -42.82 -1.32
CA SER A 69 -5.68 -41.60 -0.94
C SER A 69 -5.09 -40.24 -1.37
N SER A 70 -5.76 -39.58 -2.32
CA SER A 70 -5.90 -38.11 -2.28
C SER A 70 -7.18 -37.69 -3.00
N LEU A 71 -8.25 -37.50 -2.23
CA LEU A 71 -9.21 -36.47 -2.61
C LEU A 71 -8.40 -35.18 -2.68
N SER A 72 -8.11 -34.73 -3.89
CA SER A 72 -7.63 -33.39 -4.16
C SER A 72 -8.72 -32.41 -3.71
N ASN A 73 -8.66 -32.04 -2.43
CA ASN A 73 -9.35 -30.87 -1.92
C ASN A 73 -8.73 -29.67 -2.63
N ALA A 74 -9.33 -29.29 -3.76
CA ALA A 74 -8.97 -28.11 -4.52
C ALA A 74 -9.30 -26.89 -3.64
N LYS A 75 -8.36 -26.54 -2.76
CA LYS A 75 -8.39 -25.33 -1.97
C LYS A 75 -8.32 -24.16 -2.96
N MET A 76 -9.48 -23.65 -3.36
CA MET A 76 -9.56 -22.41 -4.12
C MET A 76 -8.74 -21.36 -3.37
N ASN A 77 -7.69 -20.86 -4.01
CA ASN A 77 -6.82 -19.82 -3.46
C ASN A 77 -7.56 -18.49 -3.49
N VAL A 78 -8.58 -18.34 -2.64
CA VAL A 78 -9.33 -17.09 -2.49
C VAL A 78 -8.41 -16.07 -1.85
N HIS A 79 -8.22 -14.94 -2.52
CA HIS A 79 -7.38 -13.87 -2.01
C HIS A 79 -7.96 -13.32 -0.68
N PRO A 80 -7.15 -13.08 0.37
CA PRO A 80 -7.64 -12.61 1.68
C PRO A 80 -8.37 -11.27 1.66
N LEU A 81 -8.21 -10.47 0.60
CA LEU A 81 -8.88 -9.18 0.40
C LEU A 81 -10.11 -9.24 -0.52
N SER A 82 -10.51 -10.42 -1.01
CA SER A 82 -11.65 -10.57 -1.93
C SER A 82 -12.96 -9.98 -1.38
N TRP A 83 -13.15 -10.03 -0.06
CA TRP A 83 -14.32 -9.48 0.65
C TRP A 83 -14.55 -7.99 0.38
N VAL A 84 -13.52 -7.21 0.02
CA VAL A 84 -13.66 -5.76 -0.19
C VAL A 84 -14.50 -5.41 -1.41
N THR A 85 -14.72 -6.37 -2.32
CA THR A 85 -15.43 -6.12 -3.58
C THR A 85 -16.87 -5.67 -3.36
N ASP A 86 -17.52 -6.20 -2.32
CA ASP A 86 -18.94 -5.98 -2.04
C ASP A 86 -19.15 -5.31 -0.67
N ALA A 87 -18.08 -4.81 -0.05
CA ALA A 87 -18.13 -4.25 1.31
C ALA A 87 -18.58 -2.78 1.32
N ASP A 88 -19.24 -2.36 2.40
CA ASP A 88 -19.65 -0.98 2.64
C ASP A 88 -18.90 -0.41 3.86
N PRO A 89 -17.80 0.34 3.65
CA PRO A 89 -16.98 0.82 4.77
C PRO A 89 -17.72 1.76 5.71
N LEU A 90 -18.74 2.49 5.22
CA LEU A 90 -19.49 3.42 6.05
C LEU A 90 -20.46 2.66 6.97
N ASN A 91 -21.20 1.70 6.42
CA ASN A 91 -22.10 0.88 7.22
C ASN A 91 -21.32 -0.01 8.21
N ASP A 92 -20.19 -0.58 7.79
CA ASP A 92 -19.35 -1.43 8.62
C ASP A 92 -18.69 -0.65 9.76
N ALA A 93 -18.26 0.60 9.52
CA ALA A 93 -17.77 1.46 10.59
C ALA A 93 -18.88 1.80 11.60
N LYS A 94 -20.08 2.14 11.13
CA LYS A 94 -21.23 2.40 12.01
C LYS A 94 -21.57 1.17 12.86
N GLN A 95 -21.53 -0.02 12.28
CA GLN A 95 -21.75 -1.28 12.99
C GLN A 95 -20.65 -1.53 14.04
N ALA A 96 -19.38 -1.37 13.67
CA ALA A 96 -18.25 -1.55 14.57
C ALA A 96 -18.34 -0.62 15.79
N ILE A 97 -18.65 0.67 15.56
CA ILE A 97 -18.84 1.67 16.62
C ILE A 97 -19.99 1.28 17.54
N ARG A 98 -21.15 0.85 17.00
CA ARG A 98 -22.29 0.37 17.82
C ARG A 98 -21.93 -0.83 18.68
N ASN A 99 -21.06 -1.70 18.17
CA ASN A 99 -20.61 -2.90 18.86
C ASN A 99 -19.41 -2.65 19.80
N GLY A 100 -18.91 -1.41 19.89
CA GLY A 100 -17.74 -1.06 20.69
C GLY A 100 -16.40 -1.54 20.13
N ASP A 101 -16.35 -2.03 18.87
CA ASP A 101 -15.09 -2.34 18.19
C ASP A 101 -14.53 -1.06 17.56
N LEU A 102 -13.69 -0.36 18.32
CA LEU A 102 -13.03 0.88 17.90
C LEU A 102 -11.65 0.65 17.25
N ARG A 103 -11.29 -0.60 16.94
CA ARG A 103 -9.99 -0.90 16.37
C ARG A 103 -9.92 -0.45 14.92
N LEU A 104 -8.89 0.33 14.59
CA LEU A 104 -8.64 0.80 13.22
C LEU A 104 -8.09 -0.33 12.33
N LEU A 105 -8.23 -0.15 11.02
CA LEU A 105 -7.68 -1.03 10.00
C LEU A 105 -6.29 -0.55 9.59
N ALA A 106 -5.31 -1.43 9.78
CA ALA A 106 -3.92 -1.17 9.48
C ALA A 106 -3.43 -2.01 8.29
N PHE A 107 -2.46 -1.46 7.57
CA PHE A 107 -1.71 -2.12 6.52
C PHE A 107 -0.32 -2.46 7.05
N ALA A 108 0.10 -3.72 6.91
CA ALA A 108 1.42 -4.19 7.35
C ALA A 108 2.41 -4.28 6.20
N GLY A 109 2.77 -3.14 5.61
CA GLY A 109 3.97 -3.07 4.77
C GLY A 109 5.23 -3.01 5.64
N ARG A 110 6.31 -2.44 5.08
CA ARG A 110 7.57 -2.17 5.79
C ARG A 110 7.39 -1.48 7.15
N ALA A 111 6.37 -0.63 7.25
CA ALA A 111 5.88 -0.08 8.49
C ALA A 111 4.36 -0.23 8.56
N ILE A 112 3.83 -0.22 9.79
CA ILE A 112 2.39 -0.13 10.01
C ILE A 112 1.91 1.23 9.51
N SER A 113 0.91 1.20 8.63
CA SER A 113 0.19 2.39 8.20
C SER A 113 -1.30 2.21 8.51
N ILE A 114 -1.98 3.31 8.80
CA ILE A 114 -3.42 3.33 9.06
C ILE A 114 -4.02 4.28 8.02
N PRO A 115 -4.56 3.77 6.91
CA PRO A 115 -5.09 4.60 5.83
C PRO A 115 -6.13 5.60 6.35
N GLY A 116 -6.05 6.84 5.87
CA GLY A 116 -6.97 7.92 6.24
C GLY A 116 -6.73 8.55 7.60
N VAL A 117 -5.66 8.17 8.32
CA VAL A 117 -5.29 8.73 9.62
C VAL A 117 -3.90 9.37 9.54
N ASP A 118 -3.80 10.60 9.99
CA ASP A 118 -2.52 11.30 10.11
C ASP A 118 -1.79 10.84 11.38
N LEU A 119 -0.71 10.08 11.19
CA LEU A 119 0.09 9.55 12.30
C LEU A 119 1.01 10.59 12.95
N ALA A 120 1.17 11.77 12.35
CA ALA A 120 1.85 12.89 13.01
C ALA A 120 0.94 13.52 14.09
N LEU A 121 -0.37 13.56 13.84
CA LEU A 121 -1.37 14.05 14.80
C LEU A 121 -1.81 12.97 15.80
N HIS A 122 -1.88 11.72 15.33
CA HIS A 122 -2.28 10.57 16.14
C HIS A 122 -1.18 9.50 16.09
N PRO A 123 -0.11 9.62 16.90
CA PRO A 123 0.97 8.66 16.94
C PRO A 123 0.47 7.23 17.12
N LEU A 124 1.11 6.29 16.41
CA LEU A 124 0.69 4.88 16.39
C LEU A 124 0.56 4.26 17.79
N ALA A 125 1.45 4.66 18.73
CA ALA A 125 1.40 4.20 20.11
C ALA A 125 0.11 4.64 20.84
N GLN A 126 -0.34 5.89 20.63
CA GLN A 126 -1.59 6.40 21.20
C GLN A 126 -2.79 5.68 20.59
N ILE A 127 -2.80 5.48 19.26
CA ILE A 127 -3.84 4.71 18.60
C ILE A 127 -3.90 3.31 19.19
N GLN A 128 -2.76 2.62 19.33
CA GLN A 128 -2.71 1.26 19.87
C GLN A 128 -3.21 1.19 21.32
N GLN A 129 -2.87 2.18 22.14
CA GLN A 129 -3.25 2.22 23.55
C GLN A 129 -4.75 2.52 23.76
N HIS A 130 -5.33 3.39 22.94
CA HIS A 130 -6.68 3.93 23.19
C HIS A 130 -7.77 3.33 22.29
N CYS A 131 -7.47 3.06 21.02
CA CYS A 131 -8.42 2.49 20.06
C CYS A 131 -8.08 1.03 19.71
N GLY A 132 -6.78 0.74 19.67
CA GLY A 132 -6.23 -0.45 19.02
C GLY A 132 -6.27 -0.35 17.49
N TYR A 133 -5.52 -1.23 16.83
CA TYR A 133 -5.68 -1.49 15.40
C TYR A 133 -5.55 -2.98 15.09
N ARG A 134 -6.09 -3.40 13.95
CA ARG A 134 -5.92 -4.74 13.39
C ARG A 134 -5.37 -4.66 11.98
N THR A 135 -4.38 -5.49 11.70
CA THR A 135 -3.79 -5.57 10.36
C THR A 135 -4.69 -6.36 9.42
N LEU A 136 -4.97 -5.80 8.25
CA LEU A 136 -5.68 -6.51 7.19
C LEU A 136 -4.79 -7.58 6.55
N LYS A 137 -5.26 -8.83 6.50
CA LYS A 137 -4.54 -9.92 5.81
C LYS A 137 -4.42 -9.60 4.31
N GLY A 138 -3.28 -9.91 3.72
CA GLY A 138 -3.00 -9.57 2.31
C GLY A 138 -2.51 -8.13 2.10
N THR A 139 -2.25 -7.36 3.17
CA THR A 139 -1.64 -6.02 3.10
C THR A 139 -0.14 -5.99 3.41
N GLY A 140 0.49 -7.17 3.39
CA GLY A 140 1.93 -7.39 3.56
C GLY A 140 2.82 -6.71 2.50
N ASP A 141 4.14 -6.84 2.66
CA ASP A 141 5.14 -6.39 1.67
C ASP A 141 5.15 -7.22 0.38
N THR A 142 4.65 -8.46 0.42
CA THR A 142 4.54 -9.30 -0.76
C THR A 142 3.35 -8.87 -1.62
N LEU A 143 3.63 -8.19 -2.73
CA LEU A 143 2.65 -7.89 -3.77
C LEU A 143 2.91 -8.75 -5.00
N ARG A 144 1.88 -9.40 -5.52
CA ARG A 144 1.88 -9.93 -6.89
C ARG A 144 1.11 -8.96 -7.78
N VAL A 145 1.60 -8.74 -9.00
CA VAL A 145 0.95 -7.84 -9.96
C VAL A 145 -0.37 -8.43 -10.43
N GLY A 146 -1.37 -7.58 -10.72
CA GLY A 146 -2.66 -7.97 -11.28
C GLY A 146 -3.81 -7.78 -10.29
N GLU A 147 -4.69 -8.79 -10.17
CA GLU A 147 -5.88 -8.75 -9.31
C GLU A 147 -5.54 -8.35 -7.86
N GLN A 148 -4.41 -8.82 -7.32
CA GLN A 148 -3.99 -8.49 -5.95
C GLN A 148 -3.71 -7.00 -5.76
N THR A 149 -3.16 -6.33 -6.78
CA THR A 149 -2.95 -4.87 -6.77
C THR A 149 -4.28 -4.14 -6.71
N SER A 150 -5.28 -4.59 -7.49
CA SER A 150 -6.62 -3.99 -7.49
C SER A 150 -7.36 -4.19 -6.16
N LEU A 151 -7.30 -5.40 -5.59
CA LEU A 151 -7.91 -5.70 -4.30
C LEU A 151 -7.25 -4.93 -3.16
N ARG A 152 -5.92 -4.73 -3.22
CA ARG A 152 -5.21 -3.91 -2.25
C ARG A 152 -5.62 -2.43 -2.33
N SER A 153 -5.77 -1.88 -3.54
CA SER A 153 -6.26 -0.52 -3.72
C SER A 153 -7.66 -0.37 -3.13
N LYS A 154 -8.59 -1.28 -3.45
CA LYS A 154 -9.93 -1.28 -2.87
C LYS A 154 -9.90 -1.39 -1.34
N ALA A 155 -9.05 -2.27 -0.79
CA ALA A 155 -8.89 -2.41 0.66
C ALA A 155 -8.34 -1.14 1.31
N HIS A 156 -7.50 -0.40 0.59
CA HIS A 156 -6.96 0.87 1.08
C HIS A 156 -8.09 1.91 1.16
N ASP A 157 -8.85 2.07 0.09
CA ASP A 157 -9.96 3.04 0.03
C ASP A 157 -11.05 2.70 1.05
N TYR A 158 -11.37 1.42 1.19
CA TYR A 158 -12.24 0.91 2.25
C TYR A 158 -11.72 1.32 3.64
N ALA A 159 -10.42 1.10 3.92
CA ALA A 159 -9.82 1.42 5.20
C ALA A 159 -9.81 2.92 5.48
N VAL A 160 -9.59 3.78 4.47
CA VAL A 160 -9.66 5.25 4.63
C VAL A 160 -11.03 5.66 5.18
N ILE A 161 -12.11 5.23 4.53
CA ILE A 161 -13.48 5.61 4.91
C ILE A 161 -13.83 5.03 6.28
N TYR A 162 -13.51 3.74 6.51
CA TYR A 162 -13.78 3.07 7.78
C TYR A 162 -13.05 3.76 8.94
N ASN A 163 -11.74 3.98 8.80
CA ASN A 163 -10.90 4.53 9.86
C ASN A 163 -11.29 5.95 10.24
N GLN A 164 -11.61 6.80 9.27
CA GLN A 164 -12.06 8.17 9.55
C GLN A 164 -13.33 8.22 10.40
N LYS A 165 -14.24 7.24 10.23
CA LYS A 165 -15.44 7.15 11.06
C LYS A 165 -15.14 6.58 12.45
N VAL A 166 -14.31 5.54 12.52
CA VAL A 166 -14.00 4.88 13.79
C VAL A 166 -13.12 5.77 14.68
N ILE A 167 -12.11 6.45 14.14
CA ILE A 167 -11.22 7.32 14.92
C ILE A 167 -11.98 8.50 15.54
N ALA A 168 -12.99 9.04 14.85
CA ALA A 168 -13.84 10.10 15.39
C ALA A 168 -14.70 9.64 16.58
N ALA A 169 -14.97 8.34 16.71
CA ALA A 169 -15.67 7.74 17.84
C ALA A 169 -14.70 7.27 18.96
N CYS A 170 -13.39 7.28 18.70
CA CYS A 170 -12.37 6.91 19.66
C CYS A 170 -11.87 8.16 20.40
N VAL A 171 -11.77 8.09 21.73
CA VAL A 171 -11.22 9.18 22.54
C VAL A 171 -9.70 9.07 22.55
N LEU A 172 -9.03 9.93 21.77
CA LEU A 172 -7.59 10.08 21.79
C LEU A 172 -7.18 11.27 22.68
N PRO A 173 -6.13 11.12 23.51
CA PRO A 173 -5.56 12.26 24.23
C PRO A 173 -4.99 13.27 23.22
N GLN A 174 -5.24 14.56 23.45
CA GLN A 174 -4.64 15.62 22.66
C GLN A 174 -3.19 15.82 23.12
N ASN A 175 -2.25 15.92 22.19
CA ASN A 175 -0.89 16.37 22.50
C ASN A 175 -0.96 17.87 22.84
N THR A 176 -1.11 18.21 24.13
CA THR A 176 -0.87 19.54 24.69
C THR A 176 0.61 19.82 24.87
#